data_AF-A0A1V5D1W1-F1
#
_entry.id   AF-A0A1V5D1W1-F1
#
_cell.length_a   1.000
_cell.length_b   1.000
_cell.length_c   1.000
_cell.angle_alpha   90.00
_cell.angle_beta   90.00
_cell.angle_gamma   90.00
#
_symmetry.space_group_name_H-M   'P 1'
#
loop_
_entity.id
_entity.type
_entity.pdbx_description
1 polymer ?
#
loop_
_entity_poly.entity_id
_entity_poly.type
_entity_poly.pdbx_seq_one_letter_code
_entity_poly.pdbx_strand_id
1 'polypeptide(L)'
;MAAKLMYDPTSGALRYACGVSGSGSNYEKIYERNPKIPHVVFSNASDCLGVSKARGNGVPIVLLDSTRYFREMWGLDNIPRHGVERNSYDIALMTLVEQTLNGQPDLICLAGYDLWIGDWMVHRYYPKILNVHPGDARKYVGLGWRPTAKAILAEEENVKSTVFFVDESDDGGPILIQSASVPLSRWDNELRDIRKFAESTNARTLKDFREAAEKEGSGLYKSLEQVSTGIQEILKVEGDWRIYPFAVHDLIAKGRVALDGRTVYIDGVRMPPEGWQVDHFGFADNIG
;
A
#
# COMPACT_ATOMS: atom_id res chain seq x y z
N MET A 1 -7.93 4.30 25.22
CA MET A 1 -8.94 3.27 25.60
C MET A 1 -8.17 1.96 25.75
N ALA A 2 -8.80 0.80 26.00
CA ALA A 2 -8.06 -0.46 25.89
C ALA A 2 -7.79 -0.75 24.39
N ALA A 3 -6.60 -1.23 24.05
CA ALA A 3 -6.28 -1.62 22.68
C ALA A 3 -7.24 -2.73 22.22
N LYS A 4 -7.84 -2.56 21.04
CA LYS A 4 -8.80 -3.51 20.47
C LYS A 4 -8.10 -4.37 19.42
N LEU A 5 -8.27 -5.70 19.51
CA LEU A 5 -7.79 -6.61 18.49
C LEU A 5 -8.35 -6.24 17.11
N MET A 6 -7.48 -6.28 16.11
CA MET A 6 -7.86 -6.14 14.71
C MET A 6 -8.77 -7.27 14.25
N TYR A 7 -8.51 -8.48 14.75
CA TYR A 7 -9.28 -9.66 14.46
C TYR A 7 -9.22 -10.63 15.64
N ASP A 8 -10.34 -11.28 15.95
CA ASP A 8 -10.42 -12.33 16.95
C ASP A 8 -10.46 -13.70 16.24
N PRO A 9 -9.37 -14.49 16.26
CA PRO A 9 -9.30 -15.78 15.58
C PRO A 9 -10.21 -16.85 16.18
N THR A 10 -10.80 -16.61 17.36
CA THR A 10 -11.80 -17.53 17.94
C THR A 10 -13.17 -17.40 17.27
N SER A 11 -13.41 -16.29 16.55
CA SER A 11 -14.67 -16.02 15.85
C SER A 11 -14.82 -16.74 14.50
N GLY A 12 -13.75 -17.34 13.98
CA GLY A 12 -13.73 -18.06 12.70
C GLY A 12 -12.44 -17.85 11.93
N ALA A 13 -12.50 -18.09 10.62
CA ALA A 13 -11.43 -17.69 9.70
C ALA A 13 -11.62 -16.24 9.27
N LEU A 14 -10.53 -15.47 9.24
CA LEU A 14 -10.53 -14.09 8.74
C LEU A 14 -11.10 -14.07 7.31
N ARG A 15 -12.01 -13.14 7.03
CA ARG A 15 -12.52 -12.91 5.67
C ARG A 15 -12.00 -11.57 5.17
N TYR A 16 -11.25 -11.56 4.07
CA TYR A 16 -10.74 -10.29 3.53
C TYR A 16 -11.37 -9.91 2.18
N ALA A 17 -11.39 -8.61 1.90
CA ALA A 17 -11.63 -8.07 0.57
C ALA A 17 -10.32 -7.51 0.03
N CYS A 18 -9.92 -7.86 -1.18
CA CYS A 18 -8.64 -7.42 -1.76
C CYS A 18 -8.87 -6.54 -2.99
N GLY A 19 -8.47 -5.27 -2.89
CA GLY A 19 -8.58 -4.28 -3.96
C GLY A 19 -7.39 -4.35 -4.92
N VAL A 20 -7.65 -4.44 -6.22
CA VAL A 20 -6.62 -4.47 -7.27
C VAL A 20 -7.01 -3.59 -8.46
N SER A 21 -6.03 -2.95 -9.11
CA SER A 21 -6.26 -2.16 -10.34
C SER A 21 -5.22 -2.40 -11.44
N GLY A 22 -4.16 -3.17 -11.14
CA GLY A 22 -3.04 -3.40 -12.06
C GLY A 22 -2.57 -4.85 -12.09
N SER A 23 -1.26 -5.06 -11.93
CA SER A 23 -0.62 -6.39 -12.03
C SER A 23 -1.14 -7.44 -11.05
N GLY A 24 -1.67 -7.01 -9.89
CA GLY A 24 -2.10 -7.90 -8.81
C GLY A 24 -0.98 -8.73 -8.20
N SER A 25 0.28 -8.30 -8.32
CA SER A 25 1.44 -9.02 -7.76
C SER A 25 1.41 -9.12 -6.24
N ASN A 26 1.02 -8.04 -5.54
CA ASN A 26 0.83 -8.08 -4.09
C ASN A 26 -0.33 -9.00 -3.69
N TYR A 27 -1.44 -8.97 -4.42
CA TYR A 27 -2.57 -9.88 -4.21
C TYR A 27 -2.16 -11.35 -4.35
N GLU A 28 -1.41 -11.68 -5.40
CA GLU A 28 -0.92 -13.04 -5.63
C GLU A 28 -0.10 -13.56 -4.45
N LYS A 29 0.76 -12.73 -3.85
CA LYS A 29 1.55 -13.13 -2.68
C LYS A 29 0.72 -13.28 -1.42
N ILE A 30 -0.29 -12.44 -1.21
CA ILE A 30 -1.29 -12.63 -0.16
C ILE A 30 -2.02 -13.95 -0.36
N TYR A 31 -2.50 -14.23 -1.57
CA TYR A 31 -3.20 -15.47 -1.89
C TYR A 31 -2.34 -16.72 -1.69
N GLU A 32 -1.12 -16.74 -2.24
CA GLU A 32 -0.19 -17.89 -2.17
C GLU A 32 0.17 -18.27 -0.73
N ARG A 33 0.22 -17.29 0.18
CA ARG A 33 0.54 -17.53 1.59
C ARG A 33 -0.52 -18.39 2.29
N ASN A 34 -1.81 -18.20 1.97
CA ASN A 34 -2.89 -19.05 2.46
C ASN A 34 -4.11 -19.02 1.52
N PRO A 35 -4.15 -19.89 0.49
CA PRO A 35 -5.23 -19.93 -0.49
C PRO A 35 -6.61 -20.30 0.08
N LYS A 36 -6.64 -20.86 1.29
CA LYS A 36 -7.87 -21.37 1.92
C LYS A 36 -8.64 -20.29 2.68
N ILE A 37 -8.03 -19.14 2.93
CA ILE A 37 -8.69 -18.06 3.66
C ILE A 37 -9.81 -17.48 2.78
N PRO A 38 -11.05 -17.34 3.30
CA PRO A 38 -12.14 -16.84 2.47
C PRO A 38 -11.90 -15.39 2.09
N HIS A 39 -12.06 -15.06 0.80
CA HIS A 39 -11.91 -13.69 0.35
C HIS A 39 -12.62 -13.41 -0.97
N VAL A 40 -12.80 -12.12 -1.25
CA VAL A 40 -13.27 -11.57 -2.52
C VAL A 40 -12.22 -10.61 -3.07
N VAL A 41 -12.06 -10.59 -4.39
CA VAL A 41 -11.26 -9.57 -5.07
C VAL A 41 -12.18 -8.51 -5.65
N PHE A 42 -11.87 -7.23 -5.44
CA PHE A 42 -12.60 -6.12 -6.04
C PHE A 42 -11.70 -5.22 -6.86
N SER A 43 -12.26 -4.55 -7.86
CA SER A 43 -11.52 -3.65 -8.75
C SER A 43 -12.36 -2.46 -9.18
N ASN A 44 -11.72 -1.29 -9.25
CA ASN A 44 -12.27 -0.07 -9.85
C ASN A 44 -12.01 0.04 -11.36
N ALA A 45 -11.30 -0.94 -11.92
CA ALA A 45 -10.98 -1.07 -13.33
C ALA A 45 -11.59 -2.38 -13.88
N SER A 46 -12.23 -2.29 -15.03
CA SER A 46 -13.01 -3.38 -15.62
C SER A 46 -12.19 -4.59 -16.10
N ASP A 47 -10.89 -4.43 -16.38
CA ASP A 47 -10.01 -5.54 -16.77
C ASP A 47 -8.56 -5.27 -16.36
N CYS A 48 -8.11 -5.88 -15.26
CA CYS A 48 -6.72 -5.83 -14.82
C CYS A 48 -6.18 -7.24 -14.56
N LEU A 49 -4.84 -7.40 -14.61
CA LEU A 49 -4.21 -8.70 -14.43
C LEU A 49 -4.50 -9.31 -13.04
N GLY A 50 -4.66 -8.47 -12.01
CA GLY A 50 -5.07 -8.95 -10.68
C GLY A 50 -6.43 -9.65 -10.67
N VAL A 51 -7.41 -9.12 -11.43
CA VAL A 51 -8.73 -9.75 -11.62
C VAL A 51 -8.58 -11.07 -12.38
N SER A 52 -7.73 -11.12 -13.40
CA SER A 52 -7.46 -12.36 -14.16
C SER A 52 -6.84 -13.46 -13.28
N LYS A 53 -5.89 -13.10 -12.38
CA LYS A 53 -5.32 -14.01 -11.39
C LYS A 53 -6.38 -14.54 -10.41
N ALA A 54 -7.24 -13.65 -9.91
CA ALA A 54 -8.33 -14.04 -9.02
C ALA A 54 -9.29 -15.03 -9.70
N ARG A 55 -9.64 -14.78 -10.97
CA ARG A 55 -10.48 -15.67 -11.77
C ARG A 55 -9.83 -17.03 -11.98
N GLY A 56 -8.54 -17.07 -12.29
CA GLY A 56 -7.77 -18.31 -12.44
C GLY A 56 -7.72 -19.14 -11.16
N ASN A 57 -7.77 -18.48 -10.00
CA ASN A 57 -7.80 -19.12 -8.68
C ASN A 57 -9.21 -19.48 -8.20
N GLY A 58 -10.26 -19.22 -8.99
CA GLY A 58 -11.65 -19.46 -8.59
C GLY A 58 -12.16 -18.57 -7.46
N VAL A 59 -11.51 -17.42 -7.25
CA VAL A 59 -11.88 -16.46 -6.20
C VAL A 59 -13.05 -15.59 -6.68
N PRO A 60 -14.09 -15.34 -5.86
CA PRO A 60 -15.17 -14.42 -6.18
C PRO A 60 -14.66 -13.01 -6.52
N ILE A 61 -15.29 -12.35 -7.49
CA ILE A 61 -14.85 -11.06 -8.01
C ILE A 61 -16.00 -10.06 -8.04
N VAL A 62 -15.73 -8.84 -7.56
CA VAL A 62 -16.60 -7.67 -7.70
C VAL A 62 -15.93 -6.64 -8.61
N LEU A 63 -16.59 -6.25 -9.68
CA LEU A 63 -16.09 -5.23 -10.61
C LEU A 63 -17.04 -4.04 -10.61
N LEU A 64 -16.52 -2.86 -10.29
CA LEU A 64 -17.26 -1.60 -10.44
C LEU A 64 -16.34 -0.56 -11.06
N ASP A 65 -16.41 -0.43 -12.38
CA ASP A 65 -15.58 0.53 -13.12
C ASP A 65 -15.87 1.96 -12.66
N SER A 66 -14.88 2.60 -12.05
CA SER A 66 -15.02 3.94 -11.45
C SER A 66 -15.34 5.00 -12.50
N THR A 67 -14.56 5.05 -13.58
CA THR A 67 -14.79 5.99 -14.69
C THR A 67 -16.20 5.88 -15.25
N ARG A 68 -16.65 4.65 -15.51
CA ARG A 68 -18.01 4.39 -16.01
C ARG A 68 -19.07 4.80 -14.98
N TYR A 69 -18.88 4.44 -13.71
CA TYR A 69 -19.83 4.77 -12.65
C TYR A 69 -20.02 6.29 -12.53
N PHE A 70 -18.94 7.06 -12.45
CA PHE A 70 -19.03 8.51 -12.29
C PHE A 70 -19.62 9.20 -13.53
N ARG A 71 -19.30 8.71 -14.73
CA ARG A 71 -19.89 9.22 -15.96
C ARG A 71 -21.39 8.95 -16.04
N GLU A 72 -21.81 7.70 -15.79
CA GLU A 72 -23.20 7.29 -15.98
C GLU A 72 -24.13 7.74 -14.84
N MET A 73 -23.66 7.70 -13.59
CA MET A 73 -24.48 8.06 -12.42
C MET A 73 -24.48 9.55 -12.11
N TRP A 74 -23.39 10.25 -12.41
CA TRP A 74 -23.17 11.64 -11.97
C TRP A 74 -22.83 12.60 -13.11
N GLY A 75 -22.66 12.13 -14.35
CA GLY A 75 -22.27 12.99 -15.47
C GLY A 75 -20.87 13.58 -15.34
N LEU A 76 -19.98 12.94 -14.58
CA LEU A 76 -18.62 13.43 -14.31
C LEU A 76 -17.59 12.71 -15.19
N ASP A 77 -16.75 13.49 -15.87
CA ASP A 77 -15.61 12.96 -16.63
C ASP A 77 -14.39 12.68 -15.76
N ASN A 78 -14.26 13.39 -14.63
CA ASN A 78 -13.18 13.21 -13.67
C ASN A 78 -13.70 12.52 -12.41
N ILE A 79 -12.86 11.66 -11.82
CA ILE A 79 -13.20 10.97 -10.59
C ILE A 79 -13.02 11.93 -9.40
N PRO A 80 -14.09 12.28 -8.67
CA PRO A 80 -13.99 13.17 -7.53
C PRO A 80 -13.25 12.49 -6.38
N ARG A 81 -12.45 13.27 -5.65
CA ARG A 81 -11.70 12.78 -4.48
C ARG A 81 -12.58 12.72 -3.21
N HIS A 82 -13.50 13.66 -3.07
CA HIS A 82 -14.42 13.79 -1.94
C HIS A 82 -15.82 14.12 -2.46
N GLY A 83 -16.81 14.14 -1.56
CA GLY A 83 -18.17 14.55 -1.89
C GLY A 83 -19.17 13.39 -1.96
N VAL A 84 -20.42 13.74 -2.24
CA VAL A 84 -21.55 12.79 -2.23
C VAL A 84 -21.41 11.75 -3.34
N GLU A 85 -20.83 12.14 -4.46
CA GLU A 85 -20.58 11.31 -5.63
C GLU A 85 -19.53 10.25 -5.30
N ARG A 86 -18.44 10.67 -4.64
CA ARG A 86 -17.40 9.76 -4.17
C ARG A 86 -17.95 8.76 -3.18
N ASN A 87 -18.71 9.24 -2.20
CA ASN A 87 -19.33 8.39 -1.19
C ASN A 87 -20.31 7.40 -1.81
N SER A 88 -21.05 7.79 -2.86
CA SER A 88 -21.98 6.87 -3.52
C SER A 88 -21.25 5.71 -4.20
N TYR A 89 -20.10 5.97 -4.83
CA TYR A 89 -19.26 4.92 -5.41
C TYR A 89 -18.75 3.96 -4.34
N ASP A 90 -18.20 4.49 -3.24
CA ASP A 90 -17.66 3.67 -2.15
C ASP A 90 -18.75 2.80 -1.50
N ILE A 91 -19.94 3.37 -1.28
CA ILE A 91 -21.12 2.65 -0.78
C ILE A 91 -21.51 1.53 -1.75
N ALA A 92 -21.61 1.83 -3.05
CA ALA A 92 -22.01 0.85 -4.05
C ALA A 92 -21.01 -0.30 -4.15
N LEU A 93 -19.71 0.02 -4.26
CA LEU A 93 -18.63 -0.97 -4.32
C LEU A 93 -18.64 -1.87 -3.09
N MET A 94 -18.67 -1.28 -1.89
CA MET A 94 -18.59 -2.06 -0.66
C MET A 94 -19.88 -2.83 -0.37
N THR A 95 -21.04 -2.35 -0.83
CA THR A 95 -22.29 -3.13 -0.77
C THR A 95 -22.16 -4.42 -1.58
N LEU A 96 -21.62 -4.36 -2.80
CA LEU A 96 -21.40 -5.55 -3.63
C LEU A 96 -20.37 -6.50 -3.02
N VAL A 97 -19.30 -5.97 -2.41
CA VAL A 97 -18.31 -6.74 -1.64
C VAL A 97 -18.96 -7.45 -0.46
N GLU A 98 -19.73 -6.73 0.35
CA GLU A 98 -20.41 -7.28 1.53
C GLU A 98 -21.43 -8.36 1.15
N GLN A 99 -22.18 -8.16 0.05
CA GLN A 99 -23.10 -9.16 -0.48
C GLN A 99 -22.37 -10.43 -0.93
N THR A 100 -21.23 -10.26 -1.62
CA THR A 100 -20.43 -11.38 -2.12
C THR A 100 -19.75 -12.16 -0.99
N LEU A 101 -19.31 -11.48 0.08
CA LEU A 101 -18.71 -12.08 1.27
C LEU A 101 -19.73 -12.63 2.28
N ASN A 102 -21.02 -12.33 2.08
CA ASN A 102 -22.08 -12.56 3.07
C ASN A 102 -21.74 -11.92 4.44
N GLY A 103 -21.42 -10.63 4.41
CA GLY A 103 -21.10 -9.82 5.58
C GLY A 103 -19.94 -8.85 5.32
N GLN A 104 -19.65 -8.02 6.33
CA GLN A 104 -18.50 -7.12 6.27
C GLN A 104 -17.18 -7.89 6.21
N PRO A 105 -16.20 -7.43 5.41
CA PRO A 105 -14.84 -7.92 5.51
C PRO A 105 -14.27 -7.65 6.91
N ASP A 106 -13.52 -8.62 7.42
CA ASP A 106 -12.73 -8.47 8.63
C ASP A 106 -11.48 -7.62 8.36
N LEU A 107 -10.99 -7.64 7.11
CA LEU A 107 -9.85 -6.87 6.62
C LEU A 107 -10.05 -6.48 5.14
N ILE A 108 -9.65 -5.26 4.77
CA ILE A 108 -9.57 -4.79 3.38
C ILE A 108 -8.10 -4.63 3.04
N CYS A 109 -7.60 -5.38 2.06
CA CYS A 109 -6.21 -5.31 1.59
C CYS A 109 -6.15 -4.57 0.27
N LEU A 110 -5.57 -3.38 0.23
CA LEU A 110 -5.29 -2.65 -1.00
C LEU A 110 -3.98 -3.16 -1.59
N ALA A 111 -4.05 -3.87 -2.72
CA ALA A 111 -2.92 -4.56 -3.35
C ALA A 111 -2.66 -3.97 -4.74
N GLY A 112 -2.29 -2.69 -4.77
CA GLY A 112 -2.21 -1.91 -6.01
C GLY A 112 -3.60 -1.48 -6.50
N TYR A 113 -4.46 -1.09 -5.55
CA TYR A 113 -5.74 -0.45 -5.84
C TYR A 113 -5.49 1.03 -6.15
N ASP A 114 -5.70 1.42 -7.40
CA ASP A 114 -5.38 2.74 -7.95
C ASP A 114 -6.63 3.62 -7.96
N LEU A 115 -7.14 3.88 -6.76
CA LEU A 115 -8.18 4.85 -6.50
C LEU A 115 -8.09 5.26 -5.02
N TRP A 116 -8.07 6.58 -4.77
CA TRP A 116 -8.12 7.14 -3.41
C TRP A 116 -9.27 6.51 -2.62
N ILE A 117 -9.10 6.26 -1.33
CA ILE A 117 -10.19 5.77 -0.47
C ILE A 117 -10.98 6.98 0.03
N GLY A 118 -12.29 7.02 -0.24
CA GLY A 118 -13.13 8.13 0.19
C GLY A 118 -13.50 8.05 1.66
N ASP A 119 -13.89 9.21 2.20
CA ASP A 119 -14.14 9.42 3.64
C ASP A 119 -15.14 8.40 4.21
N TRP A 120 -16.20 8.07 3.45
CA TRP A 120 -17.20 7.10 3.89
C TRP A 120 -16.58 5.71 4.12
N MET A 121 -15.71 5.25 3.21
CA MET A 121 -15.07 3.95 3.34
C MET A 121 -14.10 3.94 4.52
N VAL A 122 -13.30 5.00 4.67
CA VAL A 122 -12.41 5.17 5.83
C VAL A 122 -13.19 5.11 7.13
N HIS A 123 -14.26 5.90 7.29
CA HIS A 123 -15.07 5.93 8.51
C HIS A 123 -15.73 4.60 8.83
N ARG A 124 -16.22 3.89 7.81
CA ARG A 124 -16.88 2.59 8.00
C ARG A 124 -15.91 1.50 8.42
N TYR A 125 -14.70 1.50 7.85
CA TYR A 125 -13.80 0.36 7.94
C TYR A 125 -12.57 0.59 8.79
N TYR A 126 -12.18 1.82 9.14
CA TYR A 126 -11.01 2.04 10.00
C TYR A 126 -11.13 1.27 11.33
N PRO A 127 -10.07 0.59 11.80
CA PRO A 127 -8.72 0.44 11.23
C PRO A 127 -8.50 -0.78 10.33
N LYS A 128 -9.52 -1.32 9.68
CA LYS A 128 -9.48 -2.57 8.89
C LYS A 128 -9.04 -2.40 7.44
N ILE A 129 -8.61 -1.22 7.01
CA ILE A 129 -8.08 -1.01 5.66
C ILE A 129 -6.56 -1.02 5.75
N LEU A 130 -5.92 -1.95 5.05
CA LEU A 130 -4.48 -2.13 5.01
C LEU A 130 -3.98 -1.78 3.61
N ASN A 131 -2.89 -1.03 3.53
CA ASN A 131 -2.19 -0.76 2.28
C ASN A 131 -0.70 -1.10 2.43
N VAL A 132 -0.05 -1.38 1.30
CA VAL A 132 1.41 -1.47 1.22
C VAL A 132 1.91 -0.41 0.26
N HIS A 133 2.99 0.26 0.65
CA HIS A 133 3.65 1.25 -0.17
C HIS A 133 5.14 0.94 -0.31
N PRO A 134 5.69 0.86 -1.54
CA PRO A 134 7.11 0.64 -1.80
C PRO A 134 7.90 1.94 -1.57
N GLY A 135 8.02 2.30 -0.30
CA GLY A 135 8.74 3.47 0.20
C GLY A 135 8.47 3.67 1.69
N ASP A 136 9.31 4.46 2.35
CA ASP A 136 9.09 4.87 3.74
C ASP A 136 7.91 5.86 3.78
N ALA A 137 6.71 5.33 4.03
CA ALA A 137 5.45 6.06 3.88
C ALA A 137 5.39 7.33 4.74
N ARG A 138 6.14 7.37 5.85
CA ARG A 138 6.20 8.55 6.73
C ARG A 138 7.06 9.68 6.15
N LYS A 139 8.08 9.35 5.34
CA LYS A 139 9.04 10.32 4.81
C LYS A 139 8.73 10.73 3.37
N TYR A 140 8.27 9.79 2.54
CA TYR A 140 8.21 9.99 1.09
C TYR A 140 6.88 9.53 0.51
N VAL A 141 5.89 10.43 0.54
CA VAL A 141 4.58 10.22 -0.08
C VAL A 141 4.64 10.40 -1.60
N GLY A 142 3.92 9.58 -2.36
CA GLY A 142 3.70 9.77 -3.80
C GLY A 142 3.54 8.46 -4.55
N LEU A 143 3.06 8.54 -5.80
CA LEU A 143 2.80 7.36 -6.62
C LEU A 143 4.01 6.96 -7.48
N GLY A 144 4.08 5.66 -7.81
CA GLY A 144 5.13 5.10 -8.66
C GLY A 144 6.51 5.40 -8.11
N TRP A 145 7.50 5.66 -8.97
CA TRP A 145 8.92 5.85 -8.63
C TRP A 145 9.25 7.05 -7.72
N ARG A 146 8.29 7.96 -7.51
CA ARG A 146 8.51 9.26 -6.84
C ARG A 146 9.03 9.14 -5.39
N PRO A 147 8.52 8.24 -4.53
CA PRO A 147 9.03 8.04 -3.18
C PRO A 147 10.52 7.70 -3.15
N THR A 148 10.93 6.74 -3.98
CA THR A 148 12.32 6.31 -4.09
C THR A 148 13.22 7.44 -4.59
N ALA A 149 12.77 8.20 -5.59
CA ALA A 149 13.54 9.35 -6.05
C ALA A 149 13.67 10.43 -4.98
N LYS A 150 12.61 10.70 -4.21
CA LYS A 150 12.70 11.63 -3.07
C LYS A 150 13.71 11.15 -2.02
N ALA A 151 13.73 9.85 -1.73
CA ALA A 151 14.72 9.26 -0.82
C ALA A 151 16.16 9.43 -1.33
N ILE A 152 16.39 9.20 -2.64
CA ILE A 152 17.69 9.41 -3.29
C ILE A 152 18.14 10.87 -3.17
N LEU A 153 17.25 11.83 -3.48
CA LEU A 153 17.56 13.27 -3.43
C LEU A 153 17.74 13.80 -2.01
N ALA A 154 17.12 13.14 -1.04
CA ALA A 154 17.30 13.38 0.39
C ALA A 154 18.54 12.68 0.98
N GLU A 155 19.37 12.04 0.14
CA GLU A 155 20.60 11.34 0.55
C GLU A 155 20.38 10.22 1.56
N GLU A 156 19.21 9.55 1.52
CA GLU A 156 18.99 8.36 2.32
C GLU A 156 19.97 7.24 1.95
N GLU A 157 20.37 6.45 2.94
CA GLU A 157 21.24 5.29 2.74
C GLU A 157 20.46 4.06 2.26
N ASN A 158 19.18 3.98 2.64
CA ASN A 158 18.34 2.81 2.46
C ASN A 158 16.89 3.18 2.13
N VAL A 159 16.17 2.25 1.50
CA VAL A 159 14.71 2.32 1.31
C VAL A 159 14.03 1.08 1.89
N LYS A 160 12.77 1.23 2.30
CA LYS A 160 11.93 0.17 2.89
C LYS A 160 10.53 0.19 2.30
N SER A 161 9.86 -0.96 2.28
CA SER A 161 8.41 -1.03 2.09
C SER A 161 7.70 -0.85 3.41
N THR A 162 6.51 -0.24 3.37
CA THR A 162 5.71 0.04 4.56
C THR A 162 4.30 -0.53 4.40
N VAL A 163 3.85 -1.33 5.36
CA VAL A 163 2.46 -1.74 5.50
C VAL A 163 1.83 -0.94 6.63
N PHE A 164 0.71 -0.29 6.36
CA PHE A 164 0.05 0.63 7.28
C PHE A 164 -1.47 0.57 7.15
N PHE A 165 -2.15 0.99 8.21
CA PHE A 165 -3.60 1.11 8.23
C PHE A 165 -4.02 2.42 7.58
N VAL A 166 -4.86 2.36 6.55
CA VAL A 166 -5.38 3.55 5.85
C VAL A 166 -6.38 4.27 6.75
N ASP A 167 -6.16 5.56 6.93
CA ASP A 167 -7.08 6.48 7.58
C ASP A 167 -7.35 7.71 6.71
N GLU A 168 -7.86 8.80 7.28
CA GLU A 168 -8.18 10.03 6.55
C GLU A 168 -6.95 10.79 6.06
N SER A 169 -5.74 10.36 6.44
CA SER A 169 -4.49 11.00 6.02
C SER A 169 -3.94 10.42 4.71
N ASP A 170 -3.21 11.25 3.97
CA ASP A 170 -2.57 10.87 2.69
C ASP A 170 -1.40 9.92 2.91
N ASP A 171 -1.67 8.60 2.89
CA ASP A 171 -0.71 7.52 3.16
C ASP A 171 0.05 7.68 4.49
N GLY A 172 -0.58 8.35 5.47
CA GLY A 172 0.02 8.72 6.75
C GLY A 172 -0.52 7.96 7.95
N GLY A 173 -1.30 6.90 7.74
CA GLY A 173 -1.93 6.15 8.82
C GLY A 173 -0.96 5.33 9.67
N PRO A 174 -1.43 4.67 10.75
CA PRO A 174 -0.57 3.92 11.66
C PRO A 174 0.21 2.81 10.97
N ILE A 175 1.54 2.80 11.12
CA ILE A 175 2.41 1.81 10.50
C ILE A 175 2.36 0.50 11.29
N LEU A 176 2.09 -0.60 10.60
CA LEU A 176 2.10 -1.94 11.17
C LEU A 176 3.50 -2.53 11.12
N ILE A 177 4.11 -2.56 9.93
CA ILE A 177 5.41 -3.21 9.70
C ILE A 177 6.15 -2.55 8.53
N GLN A 178 7.47 -2.43 8.67
CA GLN A 178 8.39 -2.07 7.59
C GLN A 178 9.31 -3.23 7.24
N SER A 179 9.63 -3.37 5.96
CA SER A 179 10.51 -4.42 5.44
C SER A 179 11.94 -4.30 5.96
N ALA A 180 12.74 -5.32 5.67
CA ALA A 180 14.18 -5.17 5.75
C ALA A 180 14.64 -4.03 4.84
N SER A 181 15.72 -3.37 5.24
CA SER A 181 16.31 -2.25 4.50
C SER A 181 16.95 -2.73 3.20
N VAL A 182 16.64 -2.06 2.10
CA VAL A 182 17.34 -2.22 0.82
C VAL A 182 18.36 -1.07 0.69
N PRO A 183 19.67 -1.34 0.75
CA PRO A 183 20.69 -0.30 0.69
C PRO A 183 20.79 0.29 -0.72
N LEU A 184 20.76 1.62 -0.80
CA LEU A 184 20.90 2.37 -2.05
C LEU A 184 22.33 2.29 -2.62
N SER A 185 23.30 1.85 -1.82
CA SER A 185 24.68 1.60 -2.28
C SER A 185 24.77 0.52 -3.36
N ARG A 186 23.77 -0.35 -3.50
CA ARG A 186 23.66 -1.31 -4.62
C ARG A 186 23.60 -0.61 -5.99
N TRP A 187 23.25 0.67 -6.04
CA TRP A 187 23.15 1.50 -7.24
C TRP A 187 24.10 2.70 -7.24
N ASP A 188 25.21 2.66 -6.48
CA ASP A 188 26.12 3.81 -6.38
C ASP A 188 26.66 4.28 -7.73
N ASN A 189 26.88 3.37 -8.68
CA ASN A 189 27.35 3.72 -10.02
C ASN A 189 26.27 4.48 -10.80
N GLU A 190 25.05 3.97 -10.81
CA GLU A 190 23.90 4.55 -11.50
C GLU A 190 23.45 5.87 -10.87
N LEU A 191 23.62 6.00 -9.55
CA LEU A 191 23.25 7.20 -8.79
C LEU A 191 24.35 8.26 -8.75
N ARG A 192 25.57 7.95 -9.20
CA ARG A 192 26.74 8.85 -9.07
C ARG A 192 26.50 10.23 -9.68
N ASP A 193 26.08 10.27 -10.94
CA ASP A 193 25.90 11.53 -11.66
C ASP A 193 24.63 12.26 -11.20
N ILE A 194 23.59 11.51 -10.82
CA ILE A 194 22.36 12.04 -10.21
C ILE A 194 22.69 12.77 -8.89
N ARG A 195 23.44 12.13 -7.99
CA ARG A 195 23.81 12.69 -6.68
C ARG A 195 24.72 13.91 -6.83
N LYS A 196 25.75 13.84 -7.68
CA LYS A 196 26.62 14.98 -7.98
C LYS A 196 25.85 16.17 -8.53
N PHE A 197 24.91 15.91 -9.44
CA PHE A 197 24.08 16.95 -10.02
C PHE A 197 23.14 17.57 -8.99
N ALA A 198 22.50 16.74 -8.15
CA ALA A 198 21.65 17.21 -7.05
C ALA A 198 22.45 18.09 -6.07
N GLU A 199 23.68 17.70 -5.74
CA GLU A 199 24.58 18.46 -4.88
C GLU A 199 24.99 19.79 -5.52
N SER A 200 25.47 19.78 -6.78
CA SER A 200 25.96 20.99 -7.47
C SER A 200 24.86 22.02 -7.73
N THR A 201 23.62 21.57 -7.87
CA THR A 201 22.44 22.43 -8.09
C THR A 201 21.65 22.70 -6.81
N ASN A 202 22.06 22.11 -5.68
CA ASN A 202 21.32 22.10 -4.41
C ASN A 202 19.85 21.65 -4.57
N ALA A 203 19.59 20.73 -5.50
CA ALA A 203 18.27 20.21 -5.78
C ALA A 203 17.89 19.11 -4.78
N ARG A 204 17.11 19.49 -3.77
CA ARG A 204 16.68 18.58 -2.69
C ARG A 204 15.27 18.01 -2.89
N THR A 205 14.51 18.54 -3.84
CA THR A 205 13.18 18.03 -4.19
C THR A 205 13.12 17.58 -5.65
N LEU A 206 12.15 16.73 -5.97
CA LEU A 206 11.88 16.33 -7.36
C LEU A 206 11.60 17.52 -8.28
N LYS A 207 10.96 18.57 -7.74
CA LYS A 207 10.66 19.79 -8.49
C LYS A 207 11.95 20.53 -8.84
N ASP A 208 12.79 20.79 -7.84
CA ASP A 208 14.06 21.52 -8.03
C ASP A 208 14.98 20.75 -8.98
N PHE A 209 15.06 19.43 -8.82
CA PHE A 209 15.89 18.57 -9.66
C PHE A 209 15.42 18.59 -11.11
N ARG A 210 14.10 18.56 -11.34
CA ARG A 210 13.52 18.63 -12.67
C ARG A 210 13.82 19.98 -13.33
N GLU A 211 13.57 21.09 -12.62
CA GLU A 211 13.81 22.44 -13.13
C GLU A 211 15.29 22.67 -13.46
N ALA A 212 16.20 22.18 -12.61
CA ALA A 212 17.64 22.24 -12.86
C ALA A 212 18.04 21.41 -14.09
N ALA A 213 17.54 20.17 -14.21
CA ALA A 213 17.84 19.30 -15.33
C ALA A 213 17.32 19.86 -16.67
N GLU A 214 16.12 20.45 -16.67
CA GLU A 214 15.54 21.11 -17.85
C GLU A 214 16.37 22.33 -18.28
N LYS A 215 16.84 23.14 -17.31
CA LYS A 215 17.67 24.33 -17.58
C LYS A 215 19.01 23.97 -18.22
N GLU A 216 19.61 22.86 -17.85
CA GLU A 216 20.90 22.39 -18.40
C GLU A 216 20.75 21.48 -19.62
N GLY A 217 19.52 21.18 -20.06
CA GLY A 217 19.28 20.23 -21.16
C GLY A 217 19.74 18.81 -20.83
N SER A 218 19.76 18.46 -19.54
CA SER A 218 20.28 17.19 -19.02
C SER A 218 19.24 16.07 -19.06
N GLY A 219 19.67 14.87 -19.43
CA GLY A 219 18.84 13.65 -19.36
C GLY A 219 18.63 13.11 -17.94
N LEU A 220 19.24 13.72 -16.92
CA LEU A 220 19.34 13.14 -15.57
C LEU A 220 18.00 12.98 -14.86
N TYR A 221 16.98 13.81 -15.13
CA TYR A 221 15.64 13.60 -14.55
C TYR A 221 15.02 12.27 -15.01
N LYS A 222 15.21 11.93 -16.30
CA LYS A 222 14.78 10.63 -16.84
C LYS A 222 15.61 9.48 -16.29
N SER A 223 16.92 9.67 -16.09
CA SER A 223 17.78 8.68 -15.42
C SER A 223 17.32 8.42 -13.98
N LEU A 224 16.98 9.48 -13.22
CA LEU A 224 16.45 9.36 -11.87
C LEU A 224 15.15 8.55 -11.84
N GLU A 225 14.22 8.84 -12.76
CA GLU A 225 12.98 8.06 -12.92
C GLU A 225 13.27 6.58 -13.22
N GLN A 226 14.18 6.28 -14.16
CA GLN A 226 14.52 4.91 -14.53
C GLN A 226 15.15 4.12 -13.38
N VAL A 227 16.17 4.68 -12.72
CA VAL A 227 16.86 4.04 -11.60
C VAL A 227 15.88 3.85 -10.42
N SER A 228 15.07 4.86 -10.12
CA SER A 228 14.07 4.79 -9.05
C SER A 228 13.01 3.73 -9.32
N THR A 229 12.58 3.58 -10.57
CA THR A 229 11.65 2.51 -10.99
C THR A 229 12.28 1.13 -10.81
N GLY A 230 13.55 0.97 -11.19
CA GLY A 230 14.29 -0.29 -11.00
C GLY A 230 14.43 -0.67 -9.51
N ILE A 231 14.76 0.31 -8.66
CA ILE A 231 14.82 0.11 -7.21
C ILE A 231 13.44 -0.28 -6.64
N GLN A 232 12.35 0.32 -7.14
CA GLN A 232 11.00 -0.05 -6.69
C GLN A 232 10.61 -1.48 -7.03
N GLU A 233 11.00 -1.99 -8.19
CA GLU A 233 10.74 -3.40 -8.52
C GLU A 233 11.53 -4.34 -7.60
N ILE A 234 12.75 -3.98 -7.19
CA ILE A 234 13.47 -4.74 -6.14
C ILE A 234 12.76 -4.63 -4.80
N LEU A 235 12.35 -3.42 -4.39
CA LEU A 235 11.69 -3.17 -3.11
C LEU A 235 10.36 -3.91 -3.01
N LYS A 236 9.63 -4.05 -4.10
CA LYS A 236 8.42 -4.86 -4.20
C LYS A 236 8.69 -6.34 -3.91
N VAL A 237 9.78 -6.90 -4.44
CA VAL A 237 10.15 -8.32 -4.25
C VAL A 237 10.73 -8.57 -2.85
N GLU A 238 11.69 -7.75 -2.43
CA GLU A 238 12.40 -7.90 -1.15
C GLU A 238 11.59 -7.34 0.05
N GLY A 239 10.66 -6.44 -0.21
CA GLY A 239 9.82 -5.76 0.78
C GLY A 239 8.36 -6.20 0.70
N ASP A 240 7.56 -5.61 -0.20
CA ASP A 240 6.09 -5.80 -0.23
C ASP A 240 5.68 -7.27 -0.19
N TRP A 241 6.26 -8.10 -1.06
CA TRP A 241 5.96 -9.53 -1.19
C TRP A 241 6.34 -10.34 0.04
N ARG A 242 7.19 -9.79 0.91
CA ARG A 242 7.60 -10.40 2.17
C ARG A 242 6.68 -9.97 3.31
N ILE A 243 6.47 -8.66 3.47
CA ILE A 243 5.80 -8.12 4.66
C ILE A 243 4.28 -8.10 4.54
N TYR A 244 3.71 -7.95 3.34
CA TYR A 244 2.27 -7.81 3.19
C TYR A 244 1.51 -9.12 3.46
N PRO A 245 1.86 -10.27 2.85
CA PRO A 245 1.27 -11.55 3.23
C PRO A 245 1.52 -11.91 4.71
N PHE A 246 2.69 -11.58 5.25
CA PHE A 246 2.99 -11.80 6.67
C PHE A 246 2.07 -10.96 7.58
N ALA A 247 1.88 -9.68 7.28
CA ALA A 247 0.99 -8.81 8.01
C ALA A 247 -0.46 -9.34 8.02
N VAL A 248 -0.95 -9.79 6.87
CA VAL A 248 -2.31 -10.33 6.74
C VAL A 248 -2.46 -11.66 7.50
N HIS A 249 -1.61 -12.64 7.23
CA HIS A 249 -1.82 -14.03 7.66
C HIS A 249 -1.15 -14.38 8.99
N ASP A 250 0.00 -13.80 9.26
CA ASP A 250 0.83 -14.17 10.41
C ASP A 250 0.72 -13.18 11.57
N LEU A 251 0.24 -11.97 11.32
CA LEU A 251 -0.05 -10.98 12.37
C LEU A 251 -1.57 -10.85 12.60
N ILE A 252 -2.31 -10.31 11.62
CA ILE A 252 -3.72 -9.96 11.80
C ILE A 252 -4.59 -11.21 11.93
N ALA A 253 -4.52 -12.16 10.99
CA ALA A 253 -5.36 -13.37 11.01
C ALA A 253 -5.13 -14.24 12.27
N LYS A 254 -3.94 -14.17 12.88
CA LYS A 254 -3.61 -14.87 14.13
C LYS A 254 -4.03 -14.09 15.38
N GLY A 255 -4.69 -12.93 15.25
CA GLY A 255 -5.13 -12.11 16.38
C GLY A 255 -3.99 -11.47 17.16
N ARG A 256 -2.84 -11.23 16.53
CA ARG A 256 -1.66 -10.66 17.22
C ARG A 256 -1.67 -9.15 17.26
N VAL A 257 -2.44 -8.50 16.38
CA VAL A 257 -2.44 -7.03 16.22
C VAL A 257 -3.62 -6.41 16.95
N ALA A 258 -3.37 -5.37 17.73
CA ALA A 258 -4.38 -4.51 18.33
C ALA A 258 -4.08 -3.03 18.09
N LEU A 259 -5.12 -2.20 18.09
CA LEU A 259 -4.99 -0.74 17.98
C LEU A 259 -5.70 -0.02 19.13
N ASP A 260 -5.07 1.03 19.66
CA ASP A 260 -5.71 2.07 20.48
C ASP A 260 -5.50 3.43 19.78
N GLY A 261 -6.55 3.91 19.11
CA GLY A 261 -6.46 5.06 18.22
C GLY A 261 -5.47 4.80 17.06
N ARG A 262 -4.33 5.50 17.09
CA ARG A 262 -3.22 5.35 16.12
C ARG A 262 -2.05 4.52 16.65
N THR A 263 -2.15 4.02 17.89
CA THR A 263 -1.07 3.23 18.49
C THR A 263 -1.27 1.76 18.13
N VAL A 264 -0.29 1.17 17.46
CA VAL A 264 -0.27 -0.25 17.10
C VAL A 264 0.36 -1.06 18.22
N TYR A 265 -0.23 -2.19 18.54
CA TYR A 265 0.29 -3.19 19.45
C TYR A 265 0.39 -4.54 18.72
N ILE A 266 1.46 -5.28 18.97
CA ILE A 266 1.63 -6.64 18.47
C ILE A 266 2.00 -7.53 19.64
N ASP A 267 1.24 -8.60 19.86
CA ASP A 267 1.34 -9.49 21.04
C ASP A 267 1.27 -8.72 22.38
N GLY A 268 0.49 -7.63 22.41
CA GLY A 268 0.38 -6.74 23.57
C GLY A 268 1.54 -5.76 23.76
N VAL A 269 2.61 -5.85 22.96
CA VAL A 269 3.75 -4.92 22.98
C VAL A 269 3.40 -3.69 22.15
N ARG A 270 3.61 -2.50 22.69
CA ARG A 270 3.42 -1.22 21.98
C ARG A 270 4.50 -1.06 20.92
N MET A 271 4.10 -0.89 19.66
CA MET A 271 5.03 -0.62 18.56
C MET A 271 5.46 0.86 18.53
N PRO A 272 6.69 1.16 18.07
CA PRO A 272 7.10 2.54 17.78
C PRO A 272 6.29 3.13 16.62
N PRO A 273 6.35 4.45 16.36
CA PRO A 273 5.66 5.08 15.24
C PRO A 273 5.97 4.49 13.86
N GLU A 274 7.16 3.91 13.70
CA GLU A 274 7.64 3.22 12.50
C GLU A 274 7.12 1.76 12.41
N GLY A 275 6.33 1.31 13.39
CA GLY A 275 5.80 -0.06 13.45
C GLY A 275 6.87 -1.13 13.71
N TRP A 276 6.54 -2.38 13.43
CA TRP A 276 7.48 -3.50 13.49
C TRP A 276 8.59 -3.32 12.44
N GLN A 277 9.85 -3.35 12.86
CA GLN A 277 11.01 -3.28 11.95
C GLN A 277 11.57 -4.67 11.69
N VAL A 278 11.43 -5.19 10.45
CA VAL A 278 11.95 -6.53 10.10
C VAL A 278 13.46 -6.64 10.30
N ASP A 279 14.21 -5.55 10.11
CA ASP A 279 15.66 -5.53 10.38
C ASP A 279 16.01 -5.85 11.84
N HIS A 280 15.13 -5.53 12.79
CA HIS A 280 15.38 -5.70 14.22
C HIS A 280 14.76 -6.99 14.77
N PHE A 281 13.55 -7.33 14.29
CA PHE A 281 12.74 -8.38 14.89
C PHE A 281 12.51 -9.59 13.96
N GLY A 282 12.93 -9.50 12.70
CA GLY A 282 12.70 -10.56 11.70
C GLY A 282 11.22 -10.85 11.46
N PHE A 283 10.92 -12.11 11.11
CA PHE A 283 9.57 -12.65 10.92
C PHE A 283 9.21 -13.60 12.07
N ALA A 284 9.27 -13.09 13.30
CA ALA A 284 9.07 -13.92 14.50
C ALA A 284 7.60 -14.34 14.72
N ASP A 285 7.41 -15.57 15.19
CA ASP A 285 6.10 -16.13 15.54
C ASP A 285 5.49 -15.50 16.81
N ASN A 286 6.30 -14.82 17.64
CA ASN A 286 5.90 -14.05 18.82
C ASN A 286 6.92 -12.90 19.08
N ILE A 287 6.51 -11.76 19.66
CA ILE A 287 7.41 -10.69 20.16
C ILE A 287 7.80 -10.88 21.64
N GLY A 288 7.20 -11.85 22.35
CA GLY A 288 7.47 -12.14 23.77
C GLY A 288 8.81 -12.80 24.06
#